data_AF-A0A353K1A3-F1
#
_entry.id   AF-A0A353K1A3-F1
#
_cell.length_a   1.000
_cell.length_b   1.000
_cell.length_c   1.000
_cell.angle_alpha   90.00
_cell.angle_beta   90.00
_cell.angle_gamma   90.00
#
_symmetry.space_group_name_H-M   'P 1'
#
loop_
_entity.id
_entity.type
_entity.pdbx_description
1 polymer ?
#
loop_
_entity_poly.entity_id
_entity_poly.type
_entity_poly.pdbx_seq_one_letter_code
_entity_poly.pdbx_strand_id
1 'polypeptide(L)'
;MEQGIKNAEEKMDYFANKYKGKIEFAGMQHPKIKQIKGIIDNSKPNPKKLFVVEGIWALDKAKKYNLEIDSILFCPECIFTPEAEKIIDEFVKVA
;
A
#
# COMPACT_ATOMS: atom_id res chain seq x y z
N MET A 1 -22.62 -5.03 -17.27
CA MET A 1 -22.39 -6.29 -16.53
C MET A 1 -21.02 -6.19 -15.89
N GLU A 2 -20.94 -5.63 -14.68
CA GLU A 2 -19.71 -5.67 -13.88
C GLU A 2 -19.54 -7.09 -13.37
N GLN A 3 -18.63 -7.84 -13.97
CA GLN A 3 -18.10 -9.04 -13.32
C GLN A 3 -17.10 -8.54 -12.26
N GLY A 4 -17.62 -8.08 -11.13
CA GLY A 4 -16.79 -7.75 -9.97
C GLY A 4 -16.01 -8.99 -9.55
N ILE A 5 -14.68 -8.85 -9.42
CA ILE A 5 -13.76 -9.90 -8.98
C ILE A 5 -14.30 -10.52 -7.68
N LYS A 6 -14.53 -11.84 -7.66
CA LYS A 6 -15.40 -12.48 -6.65
C LYS A 6 -14.65 -13.09 -5.48
N ASN A 7 -13.35 -13.37 -5.60
CA ASN A 7 -12.55 -13.95 -4.51
C ASN A 7 -11.17 -13.28 -4.36
N ALA A 8 -10.53 -13.53 -3.21
CA ALA A 8 -9.26 -12.90 -2.84
C ALA A 8 -8.11 -13.25 -3.80
N GLU A 9 -8.07 -14.49 -4.27
CA GLU A 9 -7.05 -15.01 -5.18
C GLU A 9 -7.10 -14.28 -6.54
N GLU A 10 -8.29 -14.13 -7.13
CA GLU A 10 -8.48 -13.38 -8.37
C GLU A 10 -8.06 -11.91 -8.22
N LYS A 11 -8.31 -11.28 -7.06
CA LYS A 11 -7.84 -9.90 -6.80
C LYS A 11 -6.33 -9.84 -6.68
N MET A 12 -5.71 -10.82 -6.02
CA MET A 12 -4.26 -10.92 -5.93
C MET A 12 -3.64 -11.04 -7.32
N ASP A 13 -4.16 -11.93 -8.16
CA ASP A 13 -3.71 -12.12 -9.54
C ASP A 13 -3.90 -10.86 -10.38
N TYR A 14 -5.04 -10.17 -10.22
CA TYR A 14 -5.30 -8.91 -10.90
C TYR A 14 -4.22 -7.87 -10.60
N PHE A 15 -3.93 -7.61 -9.32
CA PHE A 15 -2.91 -6.62 -8.94
C PHE A 15 -1.48 -7.07 -9.24
N ALA A 16 -1.18 -8.37 -9.11
CA ALA A 16 0.11 -8.94 -9.49
C ALA A 16 0.39 -8.74 -10.99
N ASN A 17 -0.62 -8.94 -11.83
CA ASN A 17 -0.50 -8.70 -13.28
C ASN A 17 -0.43 -7.21 -13.61
N LYS A 18 -1.30 -6.38 -13.00
CA LYS A 18 -1.34 -4.93 -13.24
C LYS A 18 -0.02 -4.24 -12.86
N TYR A 19 0.58 -4.64 -11.75
CA TYR A 19 1.81 -4.04 -11.21
C TYR A 19 3.02 -4.97 -11.29
N LYS A 20 3.06 -5.82 -12.33
CA LYS A 20 4.09 -6.84 -12.51
C LYS A 20 5.51 -6.28 -12.33
N GLY A 21 6.24 -6.86 -11.38
CA GLY A 21 7.63 -6.48 -11.06
C GLY A 21 7.78 -5.20 -10.24
N LYS A 22 6.67 -4.57 -9.81
CA LYS A 22 6.69 -3.37 -8.95
C LYS A 22 6.15 -3.61 -7.54
N ILE A 23 5.46 -4.72 -7.33
CA ILE A 23 4.93 -5.11 -6.03
C ILE A 23 5.42 -6.51 -5.65
N GLU A 24 5.40 -6.78 -4.36
CA GLU A 24 5.61 -8.11 -3.80
C GLU A 24 4.52 -8.43 -2.79
N PHE A 25 4.18 -9.71 -2.64
CA PHE A 25 3.25 -10.14 -1.60
C PHE A 25 3.99 -10.26 -0.26
N ALA A 26 3.53 -9.50 0.72
CA ALA A 26 4.15 -9.45 2.04
C ALA A 26 3.22 -10.01 3.12
N GLY A 27 3.66 -11.07 3.79
CA GLY A 27 3.00 -11.59 4.99
C GLY A 27 3.45 -10.90 6.27
N MET A 28 2.85 -11.28 7.40
CA MET A 28 3.14 -10.71 8.73
C MET A 28 4.61 -10.79 9.17
N GLN A 29 5.36 -11.77 8.65
CA GLN A 29 6.77 -11.94 8.97
C GLN A 29 7.72 -11.08 8.13
N HIS A 30 7.21 -10.40 7.10
CA HIS A 30 8.00 -9.60 6.17
C HIS A 30 8.72 -8.45 6.92
N PRO A 31 10.02 -8.19 6.65
CA PRO A 31 10.79 -7.18 7.37
C PRO A 31 10.15 -5.79 7.34
N LYS A 32 9.58 -5.39 6.19
CA LYS A 32 8.92 -4.09 6.04
C LYS A 32 7.64 -3.99 6.88
N ILE A 33 6.84 -5.05 6.96
CA ILE A 33 5.65 -5.10 7.82
C ILE A 33 6.03 -4.98 9.30
N LYS A 34 7.09 -5.68 9.73
CA LYS A 34 7.62 -5.57 11.10
C LYS A 34 8.17 -4.18 11.41
N GLN A 35 8.76 -3.50 10.42
CA GLN A 35 9.24 -2.13 10.57
C GLN A 35 8.07 -1.16 10.74
N ILE A 36 7.06 -1.23 9.86
CA ILE A 36 5.85 -0.39 9.90
C ILE A 36 5.15 -0.55 11.26
N LYS A 37 4.91 -1.79 11.71
CA LYS A 37 4.34 -2.05 13.04
C LYS A 37 5.17 -1.45 14.17
N GLY A 38 6.50 -1.58 14.10
CA GLY A 38 7.40 -0.98 15.09
C GLY A 38 7.31 0.55 15.15
N ILE A 39 7.06 1.21 14.02
CA ILE A 39 6.85 2.66 13.95
C ILE A 39 5.49 3.03 14.55
N ILE A 40 4.42 2.33 14.18
CA ILE A 40 3.06 2.56 14.69
C ILE A 40 3.01 2.39 16.22
N ASP A 41 3.57 1.27 16.71
CA ASP A 41 3.57 0.94 18.13
C ASP A 41 4.63 1.71 18.93
N ASN A 42 5.46 2.51 18.25
CA ASN A 42 6.62 3.19 18.81
C ASN A 42 7.54 2.25 19.64
N SER A 43 7.67 1.00 19.20
CA SER A 43 8.31 -0.08 19.95
C SER A 43 9.75 -0.37 19.52
N LYS A 44 10.23 0.28 18.45
CA LYS A 44 11.58 0.11 17.91
C LYS A 44 12.21 1.46 17.54
N PRO A 45 13.55 1.55 17.52
CA PRO A 45 14.24 2.76 17.07
C PRO A 45 13.82 3.16 15.64
N ASN A 46 13.61 4.46 15.45
CA ASN A 46 13.24 5.07 14.17
C ASN A 46 14.30 6.10 13.73
N PRO A 47 15.53 5.66 13.36
CA PRO A 47 16.63 6.57 13.03
C PRO A 47 16.35 7.39 11.76
N LYS A 48 15.58 6.83 10.83
CA LYS A 48 15.14 7.52 9.61
C LYS A 48 13.98 8.51 9.84
N LYS A 49 13.45 8.59 11.07
CA LYS A 49 12.32 9.47 11.44
C LYS A 49 11.09 9.28 10.53
N LEU A 50 10.81 8.05 10.14
CA LEU A 50 9.65 7.69 9.32
C LEU A 50 8.37 7.83 10.13
N PHE A 51 7.25 8.03 9.45
CA PHE A 51 5.93 7.95 10.04
C PHE A 51 4.98 7.21 9.10
N VAL A 52 3.87 6.70 9.63
CA VAL A 52 2.88 5.97 8.85
C VAL A 52 1.68 6.89 8.62
N VAL A 53 1.19 6.91 7.39
CA VAL A 53 -0.06 7.56 7.00
C VAL A 53 -1.03 6.49 6.49
N GLU A 54 -2.29 6.61 6.89
CA GLU A 54 -3.34 5.66 6.49
C GLU A 54 -4.55 6.41 5.94
N GLY A 55 -5.22 5.78 4.98
CA GLY A 55 -6.43 6.31 4.36
C GLY A 55 -6.19 7.19 3.13
N ILE A 56 -7.18 7.16 2.23
CA ILE A 56 -7.18 7.86 0.92
C ILE A 56 -6.85 9.34 1.06
N TRP A 57 -7.48 10.03 2.03
CA TRP A 57 -7.25 11.47 2.22
C TRP A 57 -5.82 11.80 2.67
N ALA A 58 -5.24 11.01 3.58
CA ALA A 58 -3.88 11.23 4.06
C ALA A 58 -2.86 10.98 2.94
N LEU A 59 -3.10 9.95 2.11
CA LEU A 59 -2.30 9.67 0.91
C LEU A 59 -2.37 10.82 -0.11
N ASP A 60 -3.57 11.38 -0.36
CA ASP A 60 -3.72 12.57 -1.21
C ASP A 60 -2.92 13.77 -0.68
N LYS A 61 -2.92 14.01 0.64
CA LYS A 61 -2.09 15.06 1.25
C LYS A 61 -0.59 14.77 1.11
N ALA A 62 -0.16 13.54 1.37
CA ALA A 62 1.23 13.14 1.23
C ALA A 62 1.75 13.44 -0.18
N LYS A 63 0.95 13.11 -1.21
CA LYS A 63 1.26 13.43 -2.59
C LYS A 63 1.22 14.93 -2.88
N LYS A 64 0.18 15.64 -2.43
CA LYS A 64 0.03 17.10 -2.63
C LYS A 64 1.24 17.88 -2.12
N TYR A 65 1.80 17.45 -1.00
CA TYR A 65 2.98 18.09 -0.40
C TYR A 65 4.31 17.42 -0.78
N ASN A 66 4.30 16.52 -1.78
CA ASN A 66 5.48 15.83 -2.30
C ASN A 66 6.34 15.20 -1.21
N LEU A 67 5.69 14.51 -0.26
CA LEU A 67 6.39 13.76 0.76
C LEU A 67 7.16 12.60 0.12
N GLU A 68 8.37 12.36 0.62
CA GLU A 68 9.16 11.20 0.24
C GLU A 68 8.49 9.92 0.74
N ILE A 69 8.30 8.96 -0.16
CA ILE A 69 7.62 7.70 0.12
C ILE A 69 8.67 6.58 0.24
N ASP A 70 8.85 6.02 1.44
CA ASP A 70 9.75 4.86 1.64
C ASP A 70 9.11 3.54 1.21
N SER A 71 7.79 3.38 1.42
CA SER A 71 7.04 2.17 1.06
C SER A 71 5.54 2.45 1.02
N ILE A 72 4.82 1.71 0.17
CA ILE A 72 3.35 1.65 0.17
C ILE A 72 2.89 0.24 0.53
N LEU A 73 1.88 0.13 1.39
CA LEU A 73 1.23 -1.12 1.74
C LEU A 73 -0.25 -1.01 1.42
N PHE A 74 -0.79 -1.99 0.70
CA PHE A 74 -2.22 -2.09 0.44
C PHE A 74 -2.68 -3.54 0.50
N CYS A 75 -3.94 -3.74 0.89
CA CYS A 75 -4.58 -5.04 0.85
C CYS A 75 -5.48 -5.11 -0.40
N PRO A 76 -5.24 -6.04 -1.34
CA PRO A 76 -6.07 -6.24 -2.54
C PRO A 76 -7.56 -6.33 -2.22
N GLU A 77 -7.92 -7.04 -1.16
CA GLU A 77 -9.31 -7.27 -0.74
C GLU A 77 -10.02 -5.96 -0.39
N CYS A 78 -9.30 -5.00 0.19
CA CYS A 78 -9.80 -3.70 0.60
C CYS A 78 -9.91 -2.68 -0.54
N ILE A 79 -9.47 -3.01 -1.76
CA ILE A 79 -9.62 -2.13 -2.93
C ILE A 79 -10.89 -2.52 -3.68
N PHE A 80 -11.95 -1.73 -3.52
CA PHE A 80 -13.27 -1.98 -4.12
C PHE A 80 -13.89 -0.76 -4.80
N THR A 81 -13.23 0.41 -4.77
CA THR A 81 -13.67 1.60 -5.51
C THR A 81 -12.59 2.05 -6.50
N PRO A 82 -13.01 2.67 -7.62
CA PRO A 82 -12.07 3.26 -8.58
C PRO A 82 -11.11 4.28 -7.96
N GLU A 83 -11.56 5.04 -6.96
CA GLU A 83 -10.73 6.03 -6.26
C GLU A 83 -9.61 5.38 -5.46
N ALA A 84 -9.91 4.28 -4.76
CA ALA A 84 -8.91 3.52 -4.01
C ALA A 84 -7.85 2.95 -4.97
N GLU A 85 -8.29 2.36 -6.08
CA GLU A 85 -7.39 1.80 -7.08
C GLU A 85 -6.51 2.87 -7.74
N LYS A 86 -7.10 4.02 -8.08
CA LYS A 86 -6.37 5.18 -8.63
C LYS A 86 -5.27 5.66 -7.69
N ILE A 87 -5.51 5.71 -6.38
CA ILE A 87 -4.45 6.06 -5.43
C ILE A 87 -3.32 5.04 -5.47
N ILE A 88 -3.62 3.74 -5.47
CA ILE A 88 -2.57 2.71 -5.58
C ILE A 88 -1.77 2.86 -6.88
N ASP A 89 -2.43 3.13 -8.01
CA ASP A 89 -1.78 3.39 -9.30
C ASP A 89 -0.78 4.55 -9.24
N GLU A 90 -1.09 5.57 -8.45
CA GLU A 90 -0.23 6.73 -8.27
C GLU A 90 0.97 6.43 -7.38
N PHE A 91 0.77 5.68 -6.30
CA PHE A 91 1.83 5.37 -5.34
C PHE A 91 2.79 4.28 -5.82
N VAL A 92 2.32 3.26 -6.55
CA VAL A 92 3.17 2.19 -7.13
C VAL A 92 4.18 2.73 -8.17
N LYS A 93 3.97 3.95 -8.69
CA LYS A 93 4.91 4.59 -9.63
C LYS A 93 6.05 5.33 -8.95
N VAL A 94 5.87 5.72 -7.69
CA VAL A 94 6.78 6.63 -6.98
C VAL A 94 7.43 6.00 -5.75
N ALA A 95 6.85 4.92 -5.21
CA ALA A 95 7.42 4.09 -4.16
C ALA A 95 8.42 3.08 -4.71
#